data_AF-A0AAU9S5G7-F1
#
_entry.id   AF-A0AAU9S5G7-F1
#
_cell.length_a   1.000
_cell.length_b   1.000
_cell.length_c   1.000
_cell.angle_alpha   90.00
_cell.angle_beta   90.00
_cell.angle_gamma   90.00
#
_symmetry.space_group_name_H-M   'P 1'
#
loop_
_entity.id
_entity.type
_entity.pdbx_description
1 polymer ?
#
loop_
_entity_poly.entity_id
_entity_poly.type
_entity_poly.pdbx_seq_one_letter_code
_entity_poly.pdbx_strand_id
1 'polypeptide(L)'
;MKEVVLFLVLLVSVSDAQVTKPNIGNFLECLTNLTNPENPITEALSTPDKSTFVSFYESYTKKKTYSSNPNVTKPIAIVAAKHESHVQATVICSKSNGIQIQLFVRAMPQITYGAKPGDKTIAVKFYAQFLGSVNNLMEIINKNLLELGLKREDCYEMSWLNTTMFWEDYPVGASTIVLLERPSTPLVGFLKNKSDYVKKPIPKEGIENIWETMLKFNDVWMQWNPYGGVMDQIPENATAFPHRRGNLFKILYFATWCKRHATDANLSLMKELYQVTEPYVTSNPREAYLNYRDIDVGSNRSDETSVDEAQIYG
;
A
#
# COMPACT_ATOMS: atom_id res chain seq x y z
N MET A 1 8.26 18.73 -17.20
CA MET A 1 7.35 18.32 -16.11
C MET A 1 6.09 17.79 -16.75
N LYS A 2 5.91 16.47 -16.80
CA LYS A 2 4.67 15.83 -17.26
C LYS A 2 3.73 15.77 -16.06
N GLU A 3 2.50 16.24 -16.23
CA GLU A 3 1.48 16.26 -15.18
C GLU A 3 1.12 14.83 -14.76
N VAL A 4 1.27 14.52 -13.47
CA VAL A 4 0.77 13.29 -12.86
C VAL A 4 -0.68 13.54 -12.50
N VAL A 5 -1.60 12.92 -13.25
CA VAL A 5 -3.04 13.01 -12.94
C VAL A 5 -3.36 11.97 -11.87
N LEU A 6 -3.80 12.45 -10.71
CA LEU A 6 -4.15 11.63 -9.55
C LEU A 6 -5.64 11.31 -9.55
N PHE A 7 -5.98 10.03 -9.59
CA PHE A 7 -7.34 9.53 -9.36
C PHE A 7 -7.32 8.66 -8.10
N LEU A 8 -8.15 9.02 -7.12
CA LEU A 8 -8.16 8.44 -5.80
C LEU A 8 -9.56 7.94 -5.49
N VAL A 9 -9.68 6.68 -5.07
CA VAL A 9 -10.96 6.11 -4.66
C VAL A 9 -10.75 5.26 -3.40
N LEU A 10 -11.39 5.64 -2.29
CA LEU A 10 -11.14 5.04 -0.98
C LEU A 10 -12.39 4.44 -0.35
N LEU A 11 -12.20 3.30 0.29
CA LEU A 11 -13.24 2.59 1.03
C LEU A 11 -13.01 2.59 2.52
N VAL A 12 -14.13 2.57 3.24
CA VAL A 12 -14.12 2.40 4.67
C VAL A 12 -15.01 1.23 5.08
N SER A 13 -14.49 0.25 5.81
CA SER A 13 -15.24 -0.89 6.35
C SER A 13 -15.17 -0.98 7.88
N VAL A 14 -16.29 -1.27 8.54
CA VAL A 14 -16.33 -1.46 10.00
C VAL A 14 -16.04 -2.94 10.31
N SER A 15 -15.06 -3.23 11.17
CA SER A 15 -14.86 -4.57 11.73
C SER A 15 -14.42 -4.49 13.20
N ASP A 16 -15.17 -5.18 14.06
CA ASP A 16 -14.82 -5.43 15.45
C ASP A 16 -13.86 -6.62 15.51
N ALA A 17 -12.56 -6.35 15.54
CA ALA A 17 -11.55 -7.34 15.91
C ALA A 17 -10.96 -6.97 17.28
N GLN A 18 -10.87 -7.93 18.20
CA GLN A 18 -10.22 -7.73 19.50
C GLN A 18 -8.72 -7.51 19.31
N VAL A 19 -8.28 -6.27 19.54
CA VAL A 19 -6.88 -5.84 19.47
C VAL A 19 -6.17 -6.16 20.78
N THR A 20 -5.07 -6.91 20.72
CA THR A 20 -4.10 -7.02 21.82
C THR A 20 -3.60 -5.64 22.19
N LYS A 21 -3.76 -5.23 23.46
CA LYS A 21 -3.37 -3.89 23.94
C LYS A 21 -1.89 -3.60 23.60
N PRO A 22 -1.60 -2.55 22.79
CA PRO A 22 -0.22 -2.16 22.51
C PRO A 22 0.47 -1.65 23.78
N ASN A 23 1.79 -1.87 23.88
CA ASN A 23 2.60 -1.33 24.98
C ASN A 23 2.87 0.17 24.73
N ILE A 24 2.04 1.00 25.33
CA ILE A 24 2.06 2.45 25.17
C ILE A 24 3.38 3.06 25.71
N GLY A 25 3.96 2.52 26.78
CA GLY A 25 5.19 3.05 27.37
C GLY A 25 6.35 3.04 26.38
N ASN A 26 6.55 1.91 25.70
CA ASN A 26 7.60 1.75 24.70
C ASN A 26 7.37 2.60 23.44
N PHE A 27 6.10 2.88 23.10
CA PHE A 27 5.75 3.80 22.02
C PHE A 27 6.17 5.23 22.33
N LEU A 28 5.84 5.72 23.52
CA LEU A 28 6.18 7.07 23.95
C LEU A 28 7.70 7.25 24.09
N GLU A 29 8.39 6.25 24.65
CA GLU A 29 9.85 6.25 24.76
C GLU A 29 10.53 6.27 23.39
N CYS A 30 10.04 5.45 22.44
CA CYS A 30 10.53 5.47 21.07
C CYS A 30 10.34 6.85 20.42
N LEU A 31 9.18 7.49 20.62
CA LEU A 31 8.92 8.81 20.05
C LEU A 31 9.90 9.85 20.58
N THR A 32 10.13 9.88 21.88
CA THR A 32 11.06 10.81 22.51
C THR A 32 12.50 10.58 22.04
N ASN A 33 12.90 9.32 21.84
CA ASN A 33 14.25 8.95 21.43
C ASN A 33 14.54 9.22 19.95
N LEU A 34 13.53 9.18 19.07
CA LEU A 34 13.71 9.41 17.63
C LEU A 34 13.59 10.88 17.20
N THR A 35 13.11 11.77 18.06
CA THR A 35 13.02 13.21 17.74
C THR A 35 14.24 14.00 18.19
N ASN A 36 14.75 14.88 17.31
CA ASN A 36 15.89 15.75 17.57
C ASN A 36 15.60 16.68 18.78
N PRO A 37 16.55 16.87 19.72
CA PRO A 37 16.43 17.85 20.80
C PRO A 37 16.04 19.28 20.37
N GLU A 38 16.39 19.70 19.15
CA GLU A 38 15.99 20.99 18.57
C GLU A 38 14.50 21.07 18.21
N ASN A 39 13.85 19.92 18.02
CA ASN A 39 12.43 19.79 17.71
C ASN A 39 11.83 18.64 18.55
N PRO A 40 11.67 18.84 19.87
CA PRO A 40 11.25 17.78 20.77
C PRO A 40 9.76 17.47 20.60
N ILE A 41 9.41 16.18 20.57
CA ILE A 41 8.02 15.74 20.41
C ILE A 41 7.14 16.01 21.64
N THR A 42 7.74 16.39 22.77
CA THR A 42 7.09 16.49 24.08
C THR A 42 5.91 17.47 24.10
N GLU A 43 6.03 18.58 23.36
CA GLU A 43 4.96 19.57 23.20
C GLU A 43 3.93 19.22 22.11
N ALA A 44 4.29 18.28 21.23
CA ALA A 44 3.43 17.74 20.19
C ALA A 44 2.66 16.50 20.68
N LEU A 45 2.94 15.99 21.89
CA LEU A 45 2.45 14.71 22.38
C LEU A 45 1.46 14.90 23.55
N SER A 46 0.22 14.48 23.34
CA SER A 46 -0.84 14.45 24.36
C SER A 46 -1.29 13.02 24.61
N THR A 47 -1.29 12.60 25.87
CA THR A 47 -1.55 11.21 26.30
C THR A 47 -2.63 11.19 27.39
N PRO A 48 -3.43 10.12 27.55
CA PRO A 48 -4.59 10.10 28.46
C PRO A 48 -4.32 10.44 29.94
N ASP A 49 -3.07 10.32 30.38
CA ASP A 49 -2.54 10.66 31.70
C ASP A 49 -2.24 12.15 31.88
N LYS A 50 -2.13 12.93 30.80
CA LYS A 50 -1.96 14.39 30.87
C LYS A 50 -3.30 15.08 31.13
N SER A 51 -3.31 16.05 32.05
CA SER A 51 -4.48 16.85 32.41
C SER A 51 -5.07 17.63 31.22
N THR A 52 -4.28 17.89 30.18
CA THR A 52 -4.69 18.55 28.94
C THR A 52 -5.31 17.60 27.91
N PHE A 53 -5.26 16.28 28.09
CA PHE A 53 -5.70 15.33 27.07
C PHE A 53 -7.19 15.43 26.76
N VAL A 54 -8.03 15.62 27.78
CA VAL A 54 -9.48 15.74 27.59
C VAL A 54 -9.82 17.04 26.86
N SER A 55 -9.24 18.17 27.26
CA SER A 55 -9.48 19.46 26.56
C SER A 55 -8.91 19.48 25.14
N PHE A 56 -7.77 18.82 24.92
CA PHE A 56 -7.14 18.66 23.60
C PHE A 56 -7.83 17.58 22.74
N TYR A 57 -8.51 16.61 23.33
CA TYR A 57 -9.35 15.67 22.58
C TYR A 57 -10.65 16.36 22.19
N GLU A 58 -11.27 17.08 23.13
CA GLU A 58 -12.53 17.81 22.94
C GLU A 58 -12.43 19.00 22.00
N SER A 59 -11.27 19.69 21.93
CA SER A 59 -11.07 20.79 20.97
C SER A 59 -10.99 20.33 19.52
N TYR A 60 -10.66 19.06 19.27
CA TYR A 60 -10.56 18.47 17.93
C TYR A 60 -11.80 17.64 17.57
N THR A 61 -12.54 17.11 18.55
CA THR A 61 -13.82 16.42 18.32
C THR A 61 -15.01 17.37 18.39
N LYS A 62 -15.64 17.69 17.24
CA LYS A 62 -16.78 18.63 17.16
C LYS A 62 -18.11 18.16 17.80
N LYS A 63 -18.17 17.01 18.49
CA LYS A 63 -19.39 16.49 19.14
C LYS A 63 -19.09 15.94 20.54
N LYS A 64 -19.64 16.62 21.57
CA LYS A 64 -19.55 16.26 23.01
C LYS A 64 -20.05 14.85 23.35
N THR A 65 -20.82 14.21 22.47
CA THR A 65 -21.46 12.90 22.69
C THR A 65 -20.48 11.72 22.71
N TYR A 66 -19.27 11.87 22.16
CA TYR A 66 -18.26 10.79 22.12
C TYR A 66 -17.25 10.84 23.29
N SER A 67 -16.99 12.03 23.86
CA SER A 67 -16.02 12.20 24.98
C SER A 67 -16.49 11.52 26.27
N SER A 68 -17.81 11.40 26.46
CA SER A 68 -18.46 10.96 27.69
C SER A 68 -18.89 9.48 27.71
N ASN A 69 -18.71 8.74 26.62
CA ASN A 69 -19.08 7.33 26.56
C ASN A 69 -17.89 6.42 26.96
N PRO A 70 -17.95 5.70 28.11
CA PRO A 70 -16.88 4.82 28.57
C PRO A 70 -16.68 3.58 27.67
N ASN A 71 -17.63 3.28 26.78
CA ASN A 71 -17.54 2.15 25.85
C ASN A 71 -16.85 2.51 24.52
N VAL A 72 -16.41 3.76 24.35
CA VAL A 72 -15.66 4.19 23.15
C VAL A 72 -14.16 4.10 23.44
N THR A 73 -13.46 3.28 22.65
CA THR A 73 -12.00 3.13 22.73
C THR A 73 -11.34 4.46 22.38
N LYS A 74 -10.76 5.12 23.39
CA LYS A 74 -10.02 6.38 23.22
C LYS A 74 -8.70 6.12 22.49
N PRO A 75 -8.21 7.09 21.69
CA PRO A 75 -6.89 6.99 21.10
C PRO A 75 -5.81 6.89 22.19
N ILE A 76 -4.81 6.04 21.95
CA ILE A 76 -3.72 5.74 22.90
C ILE A 76 -2.76 6.92 23.12
N ALA A 77 -2.64 7.82 22.15
CA ALA A 77 -1.92 9.08 22.21
C ALA A 77 -2.34 9.96 21.02
N ILE A 78 -2.27 11.28 21.19
CA ILE A 78 -2.48 12.27 20.14
C ILE A 78 -1.15 12.96 19.89
N VAL A 79 -0.52 12.69 18.75
CA VAL A 79 0.71 13.38 18.33
C VAL A 79 0.36 14.56 17.41
N ALA A 80 0.12 15.76 17.92
CA ALA A 80 -0.03 16.98 17.12
C ALA A 80 1.34 17.44 16.58
N ALA A 81 1.82 16.76 15.54
CA ALA A 81 3.13 17.00 14.92
C ALA A 81 3.31 18.49 14.59
N LYS A 82 4.42 19.07 15.05
CA LYS A 82 4.85 20.45 14.77
C LYS A 82 6.05 20.51 13.81
N HIS A 83 6.62 19.35 13.48
CA HIS A 83 7.81 19.18 12.63
C HIS A 83 7.73 17.83 11.90
N GLU A 84 8.27 17.72 10.68
CA GLU A 84 8.21 16.53 9.82
C GLU A 84 8.80 15.27 10.48
N SER A 85 9.84 15.44 11.29
CA SER A 85 10.44 14.36 12.08
C SER A 85 9.45 13.71 13.06
N HIS A 86 8.42 14.42 13.51
CA HIS A 86 7.40 13.87 14.41
C HIS A 86 6.50 12.87 13.67
N VAL A 87 6.19 13.10 12.39
CA VAL A 87 5.39 12.20 11.57
C VAL A 87 6.17 10.92 11.31
N GLN A 88 7.43 11.04 10.91
CA GLN A 88 8.33 9.91 10.69
C GLN A 88 8.55 9.10 11.97
N ALA A 89 8.84 9.76 13.11
CA ALA A 89 8.95 9.10 14.41
C ALA A 89 7.65 8.39 14.79
N THR A 90 6.48 8.99 14.51
CA THR A 90 5.18 8.37 14.80
C THR A 90 4.95 7.11 13.99
N VAL A 91 5.25 7.11 12.69
CA VAL A 91 5.14 5.93 11.85
C VAL A 91 6.10 4.83 12.32
N ILE A 92 7.37 5.18 12.58
CA ILE A 92 8.40 4.23 13.02
C ILE A 92 8.08 3.66 14.40
N CYS A 93 7.68 4.49 15.36
CA CYS A 93 7.35 4.03 16.71
C CYS A 93 6.03 3.28 16.78
N SER A 94 5.04 3.65 15.96
CA SER A 94 3.79 2.87 15.86
C SER A 94 4.10 1.47 15.34
N LYS A 95 4.97 1.38 14.33
CA LYS A 95 5.48 0.13 13.78
C LYS A 95 6.26 -0.70 14.82
N SER A 96 7.22 -0.10 15.51
CA SER A 96 8.07 -0.77 16.51
C SER A 96 7.30 -1.25 17.74
N ASN A 97 6.09 -0.74 17.98
CA ASN A 97 5.29 -1.04 19.17
C ASN A 97 3.95 -1.72 18.85
N GLY A 98 3.79 -2.26 17.63
CA GLY A 98 2.61 -3.04 17.25
C GLY A 98 1.30 -2.24 17.22
N ILE A 99 1.38 -0.92 17.06
CA ILE A 99 0.21 -0.05 16.93
C ILE A 99 -0.26 -0.11 15.47
N GLN A 100 -1.42 -0.72 15.24
CA GLN A 100 -1.99 -0.88 13.90
C GLN A 100 -2.44 0.46 13.31
N ILE A 101 -1.89 0.79 12.15
CA ILE A 101 -2.43 1.81 11.25
C ILE A 101 -3.48 1.10 10.37
N GLN A 102 -4.76 1.46 10.54
CA GLN A 102 -5.91 0.78 9.91
C GLN A 102 -6.12 1.11 8.42
N LEU A 103 -5.15 1.76 7.77
CA LEU A 103 -5.24 2.26 6.39
C LEU A 103 -4.28 1.50 5.48
N PHE A 104 -4.82 0.83 4.46
CA PHE A 104 -4.07 0.19 3.37
C PHE A 104 -4.22 1.02 2.09
N VAL A 105 -3.13 1.58 1.55
CA VAL A 105 -3.15 2.37 0.30
C VAL A 105 -2.30 1.67 -0.77
N ARG A 106 -2.91 1.20 -1.86
CA ARG A 106 -2.25 0.69 -3.05
C ARG A 106 -2.04 1.81 -4.06
N ALA A 107 -0.81 1.97 -4.55
CA ALA A 107 -0.53 2.81 -5.71
C ALA A 107 -0.60 1.96 -6.99
N MET A 108 -1.24 2.47 -8.03
CA MET A 108 -1.43 1.80 -9.31
C MET A 108 -1.01 2.70 -10.48
N PRO A 109 0.30 2.80 -10.74
CA PRO A 109 0.80 3.46 -11.95
C PRO A 109 0.31 2.76 -13.20
N GLN A 110 -0.20 3.52 -14.16
CA GLN A 110 -0.67 2.99 -15.44
C GLN A 110 -0.54 4.04 -16.54
N ILE A 111 -0.51 3.59 -17.79
CA ILE A 111 -0.59 4.48 -18.94
C ILE A 111 -1.97 5.14 -18.97
N THR A 112 -2.01 6.45 -19.18
CA THR A 112 -3.21 7.18 -19.55
C THR A 112 -2.96 7.96 -20.84
N TYR A 113 -4.03 8.16 -21.61
CA TYR A 113 -3.99 8.86 -22.88
C TYR A 113 -4.53 10.28 -22.70
N GLY A 114 -3.80 11.25 -23.25
CA GLY A 114 -4.19 12.65 -23.31
C GLY A 114 -5.20 12.92 -24.43
N ALA A 115 -5.58 14.19 -24.57
CA ALA A 115 -6.58 14.62 -25.56
C ALA A 115 -6.09 14.48 -27.01
N LYS A 116 -4.77 14.48 -27.27
CA LYS A 116 -4.22 14.31 -28.61
C LYS A 116 -3.76 12.87 -28.85
N PRO A 117 -3.95 12.33 -30.06
CA PRO A 117 -3.41 11.02 -30.42
C PRO A 117 -1.89 10.97 -30.22
N GLY A 118 -1.42 9.99 -29.44
CA GLY A 118 0.01 9.81 -29.14
C GLY A 118 0.48 10.46 -27.83
N ASP A 119 -0.33 11.34 -27.22
CA ASP A 119 -0.01 11.88 -25.89
C ASP A 119 -0.23 10.79 -24.84
N LYS A 120 0.84 10.10 -24.45
CA LYS A 120 0.84 9.15 -23.34
C LYS A 120 1.52 9.79 -22.12
N THR A 121 0.91 9.63 -20.95
CA THR A 121 1.53 9.94 -19.67
C THR A 121 1.25 8.82 -18.66
N ILE A 122 1.90 8.86 -17.51
CA ILE A 122 1.63 7.95 -16.40
C ILE A 122 0.65 8.62 -15.44
N ALA A 123 -0.47 7.95 -15.17
CA ALA A 123 -1.35 8.28 -14.06
C ALA A 123 -1.09 7.30 -12.93
N VAL A 124 -1.05 7.79 -11.70
CA VAL A 124 -0.98 6.93 -10.51
C VAL A 124 -2.36 6.96 -9.88
N LYS A 125 -3.06 5.83 -9.92
CA LYS A 125 -4.32 5.68 -9.19
C LYS A 125 -4.04 5.16 -7.80
N PHE A 126 -4.68 5.74 -6.80
CA PHE A 126 -4.58 5.25 -5.43
C PHE A 126 -5.90 4.60 -5.03
N TYR A 127 -5.82 3.32 -4.68
CA TYR A 127 -6.93 2.56 -4.11
C TYR A 127 -6.61 2.29 -2.66
N ALA A 128 -7.51 2.63 -1.74
CA ALA A 128 -7.28 2.35 -0.33
C ALA A 128 -8.51 1.76 0.34
N GLN A 129 -8.23 1.01 1.40
CA GLN A 129 -9.22 0.49 2.32
C GLN A 129 -8.82 0.88 3.74
N PHE A 130 -9.77 1.44 4.46
CA PHE A 130 -9.63 1.86 5.84
C PHE A 130 -10.63 1.12 6.72
N LEU A 131 -10.19 0.59 7.86
CA LEU A 131 -11.09 -0.11 8.76
C LEU A 131 -11.68 0.84 9.83
N GLY A 132 -12.64 1.69 9.47
CA GLY A 132 -13.16 2.69 10.42
C GLY A 132 -14.37 3.49 9.95
N SER A 133 -14.39 4.80 10.17
CA SER A 133 -15.34 5.73 9.55
C SER A 133 -14.59 6.74 8.67
N VAL A 134 -15.28 7.35 7.70
CA VAL A 134 -14.70 8.40 6.85
C VAL A 134 -14.20 9.58 7.68
N ASN A 135 -14.84 9.89 8.82
CA ASN A 135 -14.37 10.96 9.69
C ASN A 135 -12.96 10.64 10.24
N ASN A 136 -12.77 9.43 10.76
CA ASN A 136 -11.48 8.99 11.28
C ASN A 136 -10.42 8.92 10.17
N LEU A 137 -10.80 8.48 8.97
CA LEU A 137 -9.91 8.47 7.81
C LEU A 137 -9.43 9.89 7.46
N MET A 138 -10.36 10.84 7.34
CA MET A 138 -10.02 12.22 7.01
C MET A 138 -9.13 12.86 8.07
N GLU A 139 -9.33 12.53 9.36
CA GLU A 139 -8.41 12.97 10.43
C GLU A 139 -6.99 12.42 10.26
N ILE A 140 -6.85 11.14 9.88
CA ILE A 140 -5.54 10.53 9.63
C ILE A 140 -4.86 11.14 8.41
N ILE A 141 -5.59 11.33 7.31
CA ILE A 141 -5.05 11.83 6.04
C ILE A 141 -4.67 13.31 6.15
N ASN A 142 -5.55 14.14 6.72
CA ASN A 142 -5.29 15.57 6.90
C ASN A 142 -4.08 15.85 7.81
N LYS A 143 -3.66 14.86 8.58
CA LYS A 143 -2.55 14.97 9.51
C LYS A 143 -1.25 14.39 8.98
N ASN A 144 -1.31 13.30 8.21
CA ASN A 144 -0.13 12.50 7.88
C ASN A 144 0.12 12.34 6.37
N LEU A 145 -0.82 12.75 5.51
CA LEU A 145 -0.75 12.47 4.07
C LEU A 145 -1.53 13.50 3.24
N LEU A 146 -1.32 14.79 3.53
CA LEU A 146 -2.01 15.90 2.86
C LEU A 146 -1.73 15.94 1.35
N GLU A 147 -0.55 15.47 0.95
CA GLU A 147 -0.11 15.38 -0.44
C GLU A 147 -0.95 14.42 -1.29
N LEU A 148 -1.66 13.48 -0.65
CA LEU A 148 -2.62 12.61 -1.34
C LEU A 148 -3.82 13.40 -1.88
N GLY A 149 -4.10 14.59 -1.33
CA GLY A 149 -5.18 15.46 -1.79
C GLY A 149 -6.58 14.85 -1.62
N LEU A 150 -6.73 13.84 -0.76
CA LEU A 150 -7.99 13.15 -0.52
C LEU A 150 -9.07 14.12 -0.05
N LYS A 151 -10.25 14.01 -0.65
CA LYS A 151 -11.44 14.70 -0.17
C LYS A 151 -12.46 13.71 0.34
N ARG A 152 -13.40 14.21 1.14
CA ARG A 152 -14.48 13.40 1.69
C ARG A 152 -15.36 12.81 0.59
N GLU A 153 -15.51 13.52 -0.52
CA GLU A 153 -16.33 13.10 -1.67
C GLU A 153 -15.72 11.91 -2.43
N ASP A 154 -14.42 11.66 -2.25
CA ASP A 154 -13.70 10.53 -2.85
C ASP A 154 -13.84 9.24 -2.01
N CYS A 155 -14.49 9.33 -0.83
CA CYS A 155 -14.63 8.24 0.13
C CYS A 155 -16.01 7.61 0.07
N TYR A 156 -16.07 6.29 0.00
CA TYR A 156 -17.31 5.51 0.07
C TYR A 156 -17.32 4.63 1.33
N GLU A 157 -18.22 4.92 2.26
CA GLU A 157 -18.46 4.05 3.42
C GLU A 157 -19.38 2.89 3.01
N MET A 158 -18.97 1.65 3.29
CA MET A 158 -19.75 0.47 2.95
C MET A 158 -19.45 -0.72 3.87
N SER A 159 -20.26 -1.77 3.79
CA SER A 159 -19.98 -3.03 4.50
C SER A 159 -18.70 -3.68 3.96
N TRP A 160 -18.04 -4.50 4.77
CA TRP A 160 -16.84 -5.23 4.36
C TRP A 160 -17.05 -6.06 3.08
N LEU A 161 -18.18 -6.77 2.96
CA LEU A 161 -18.49 -7.57 1.76
C LEU A 161 -18.59 -6.70 0.49
N ASN A 162 -19.16 -5.49 0.60
CA ASN A 162 -19.23 -4.57 -0.53
C ASN A 162 -17.86 -4.02 -0.91
N THR A 163 -16.87 -4.03 0.00
CA THR A 163 -15.49 -3.66 -0.37
C THR A 163 -14.88 -4.66 -1.36
N THR A 164 -15.25 -5.94 -1.28
CA THR A 164 -14.80 -6.95 -2.27
C THR A 164 -15.32 -6.60 -3.67
N MET A 165 -16.58 -6.20 -3.77
CA MET A 165 -17.18 -5.76 -5.04
C MET A 165 -16.41 -4.59 -5.65
N PHE A 166 -16.05 -3.61 -4.84
CA PHE A 166 -15.27 -2.46 -5.28
C PHE A 166 -13.86 -2.82 -5.76
N TRP A 167 -13.16 -3.72 -5.06
CA TRP A 167 -11.81 -4.14 -5.47
C TRP A 167 -11.79 -4.89 -6.81
N GLU A 168 -12.92 -5.46 -7.21
CA GLU A 168 -13.16 -6.08 -8.52
C GLU A 168 -13.79 -5.10 -9.53
N ASP A 169 -13.79 -3.80 -9.23
CA ASP A 169 -14.35 -2.70 -10.05
C ASP A 169 -15.86 -2.87 -10.40
N TYR A 170 -16.64 -3.60 -9.57
CA TYR A 170 -18.09 -3.62 -9.73
C TYR A 170 -18.72 -2.26 -9.35
N PRO A 171 -19.84 -1.86 -10.02
CA PRO A 171 -20.57 -0.65 -9.65
C PRO A 171 -21.02 -0.65 -8.19
N VAL A 172 -20.99 0.53 -7.55
CA VAL A 172 -21.49 0.69 -6.19
C VAL A 172 -22.98 0.30 -6.14
N GLY A 173 -23.32 -0.62 -5.23
CA GLY A 173 -24.68 -1.15 -5.10
C GLY A 173 -24.99 -2.37 -5.98
N ALA A 174 -24.02 -2.89 -6.74
CA ALA A 174 -24.15 -4.16 -7.45
C ALA A 174 -24.49 -5.32 -6.48
N SER A 175 -25.25 -6.30 -6.97
CA SER A 175 -25.62 -7.48 -6.19
C SER A 175 -24.39 -8.34 -5.89
N THR A 176 -24.18 -8.67 -4.63
CA THR A 176 -23.09 -9.55 -4.18
C THR A 176 -23.23 -11.00 -4.65
N ILE A 177 -24.39 -11.37 -5.21
CA ILE A 177 -24.64 -12.70 -5.81
C ILE A 177 -23.63 -12.99 -6.92
N VAL A 178 -23.13 -11.97 -7.62
CA VAL A 178 -22.12 -12.15 -8.68
C VAL A 178 -20.82 -12.77 -8.17
N LEU A 179 -20.49 -12.64 -6.87
CA LEU A 179 -19.33 -13.29 -6.27
C LEU A 179 -19.47 -14.82 -6.20
N LEU A 180 -20.67 -15.37 -6.38
CA LEU A 180 -20.93 -16.81 -6.48
C LEU A 180 -20.78 -17.32 -7.92
N GLU A 181 -20.74 -16.42 -8.90
CA GLU A 181 -20.64 -16.79 -10.31
C GLU A 181 -19.19 -17.14 -10.65
N ARG A 182 -18.99 -18.28 -11.34
CA ARG A 182 -17.69 -18.63 -11.90
C ARG A 182 -17.55 -17.96 -13.26
N PRO A 183 -16.52 -17.12 -13.50
CA PRO A 183 -16.28 -16.55 -14.82
C PRO A 183 -16.12 -17.65 -15.87
N SER A 184 -16.99 -17.67 -16.88
CA SER A 184 -16.95 -18.64 -17.97
C SER A 184 -16.11 -18.15 -19.16
N THR A 185 -15.74 -16.87 -19.18
CA THR A 185 -15.06 -16.24 -20.30
C THR A 185 -13.56 -16.23 -20.05
N PRO A 186 -12.74 -16.87 -20.89
CA PRO A 186 -11.30 -16.76 -20.78
C PRO A 186 -10.85 -15.30 -20.97
N LEU A 187 -9.76 -14.92 -20.31
CA LEU A 187 -9.13 -13.62 -20.48
C LEU A 187 -8.89 -13.36 -21.96
N VAL A 188 -9.51 -12.30 -22.49
CA VAL A 188 -9.36 -11.92 -23.89
C VAL A 188 -8.02 -11.22 -24.05
N GLY A 189 -6.99 -11.96 -24.42
CA GLY A 189 -5.68 -11.42 -24.76
C GLY A 189 -4.50 -12.25 -24.26
N PHE A 190 -3.31 -11.73 -24.53
CA PHE A 190 -2.05 -12.23 -24.03
C PHE A 190 -1.59 -11.32 -22.87
N LEU A 191 -0.87 -11.90 -21.92
CA LEU A 191 -0.35 -11.17 -20.77
C LEU A 191 1.04 -11.65 -20.39
N LYS A 192 1.78 -10.78 -19.71
CA LYS A 192 2.99 -11.13 -18.95
C LYS A 192 2.97 -10.34 -17.65
N ASN A 193 3.25 -11.03 -16.56
CA ASN A 193 3.45 -10.41 -15.26
C ASN A 193 4.82 -10.78 -14.68
N LYS A 194 5.26 -9.96 -13.73
CA LYS A 194 6.44 -10.14 -12.88
C LYS A 194 6.16 -9.54 -11.51
N SER A 195 7.04 -9.80 -10.55
CA SER A 195 6.93 -9.20 -9.22
C SER A 195 8.28 -8.88 -8.62
N ASP A 196 8.29 -7.93 -7.70
CA ASP A 196 9.45 -7.56 -6.89
C ASP A 196 9.02 -7.14 -5.49
N TYR A 197 9.97 -7.16 -4.56
CA TYR A 197 9.84 -6.54 -3.25
C TYR A 197 10.80 -5.36 -3.11
N VAL A 198 10.37 -4.34 -2.35
CA VAL A 198 11.15 -3.12 -2.14
C VAL A 198 11.40 -2.95 -0.64
N LYS A 199 12.67 -2.81 -0.24
CA LYS A 199 13.09 -2.59 1.15
C LYS A 199 13.58 -1.15 1.44
N LYS A 200 13.84 -0.36 0.39
CA LYS A 200 14.27 1.05 0.49
C LYS A 200 13.46 1.91 -0.49
N PRO A 201 13.13 3.16 -0.16
CA PRO A 201 12.39 4.03 -1.09
C PRO A 201 13.14 4.16 -2.42
N ILE A 202 12.39 4.04 -3.52
CA ILE A 202 12.94 4.24 -4.87
C ILE A 202 13.20 5.75 -5.05
N PRO A 203 14.43 6.18 -5.40
CA PRO A 203 14.73 7.59 -5.60
C PRO A 203 13.95 8.15 -6.79
N LYS A 204 13.76 9.48 -6.82
CA LYS A 204 13.00 10.17 -7.88
C LYS A 204 13.48 9.80 -9.30
N GLU A 205 14.79 9.76 -9.51
CA GLU A 205 15.38 9.35 -10.79
C GLU A 205 14.99 7.91 -11.18
N GLY A 206 14.97 6.98 -10.21
CA GLY A 206 14.52 5.62 -10.46
C GLY A 206 13.04 5.55 -10.86
N ILE A 207 12.20 6.37 -10.23
CA ILE A 207 10.79 6.52 -10.62
C ILE A 207 10.64 7.09 -12.03
N GLU A 208 11.44 8.09 -12.40
CA GLU A 208 11.46 8.67 -13.74
C GLU A 208 11.87 7.63 -14.80
N ASN A 209 12.91 6.84 -14.54
CA ASN A 209 13.35 5.75 -15.43
C ASN A 209 12.28 4.66 -15.63
N ILE A 210 11.58 4.28 -14.54
CA ILE A 210 10.44 3.36 -14.60
C ILE A 210 9.33 3.94 -15.49
N TRP A 211 8.96 5.22 -15.31
CA TRP A 211 7.93 5.88 -16.13
C TRP A 211 8.31 5.95 -17.60
N GLU A 212 9.53 6.33 -17.92
CA GLU A 212 10.01 6.38 -19.31
C GLU A 212 9.92 5.02 -19.99
N THR A 213 10.24 3.95 -19.26
CA THR A 213 10.15 2.58 -19.77
C THR A 213 8.71 2.12 -19.91
N MET A 214 7.84 2.42 -18.94
CA MET A 214 6.40 2.12 -19.02
C MET A 214 5.75 2.79 -20.24
N LEU A 215 6.13 4.03 -20.58
CA LEU A 215 5.56 4.76 -21.72
C LEU A 215 5.86 4.14 -23.09
N LYS A 216 6.81 3.20 -23.18
CA LYS A 216 7.10 2.43 -24.38
C LYS A 216 6.04 1.37 -24.68
N PHE A 217 5.28 0.93 -23.68
CA PHE A 217 4.23 -0.05 -23.85
C PHE A 217 2.97 0.56 -24.50
N ASN A 218 2.13 -0.31 -25.05
CA ASN A 218 0.77 0.07 -25.39
C ASN A 218 -0.16 -0.03 -24.19
N ASP A 219 -0.03 -1.09 -23.39
CA ASP A 219 -0.85 -1.35 -22.22
C ASP A 219 0.02 -2.04 -21.14
N VAL A 220 0.30 -1.30 -20.06
CA VAL A 220 1.03 -1.76 -18.89
C VAL A 220 0.55 -0.99 -17.67
N TRP A 221 0.45 -1.69 -16.55
CA TRP A 221 0.27 -1.09 -15.24
C TRP A 221 1.09 -1.82 -14.19
N MET A 222 1.26 -1.14 -13.06
CA MET A 222 1.89 -1.69 -11.88
C MET A 222 0.92 -1.63 -10.70
N GLN A 223 1.11 -2.49 -9.72
CA GLN A 223 0.46 -2.35 -8.40
C GLN A 223 1.50 -2.39 -7.31
N TRP A 224 1.57 -1.36 -6.47
CA TRP A 224 2.46 -1.27 -5.33
C TRP A 224 1.63 -1.44 -4.07
N ASN A 225 1.78 -2.60 -3.44
CA ASN A 225 1.00 -3.00 -2.28
C ASN A 225 1.85 -2.84 -1.02
N PRO A 226 1.47 -1.97 -0.07
CA PRO A 226 2.27 -1.70 1.12
C PRO A 226 2.40 -2.93 2.01
N TYR A 227 3.58 -3.08 2.60
CA TYR A 227 3.92 -4.08 3.62
C TYR A 227 4.24 -3.36 4.93
N GLY A 228 4.11 -4.08 6.04
CA GLY A 228 4.09 -3.51 7.38
C GLY A 228 2.96 -4.09 8.21
N GLY A 229 2.58 -3.38 9.29
CA GLY A 229 1.50 -3.81 10.16
C GLY A 229 1.69 -5.24 10.67
N VAL A 230 0.68 -6.09 10.50
CA VAL A 230 0.74 -7.50 10.92
C VAL A 230 1.78 -8.30 10.12
N MET A 231 2.05 -7.96 8.85
CA MET A 231 3.03 -8.69 8.03
C MET A 231 4.45 -8.61 8.59
N ASP A 232 4.78 -7.55 9.33
CA ASP A 232 6.08 -7.38 9.98
C ASP A 232 6.21 -8.12 11.32
N GLN A 233 5.09 -8.59 11.88
CA GLN A 233 5.05 -9.29 13.17
C GLN A 233 5.19 -10.81 12.99
N ILE A 234 4.92 -11.32 11.80
CA ILE A 234 4.98 -12.75 11.49
C ILE A 234 6.43 -13.11 11.14
N PRO A 235 7.05 -14.12 11.79
CA PRO A 235 8.38 -14.60 11.43
C PRO A 235 8.44 -15.10 9.97
N GLU A 236 9.57 -14.89 9.30
CA GLU A 236 9.77 -15.30 7.89
C GLU A 236 9.59 -16.81 7.70
N ASN A 237 9.95 -17.61 8.69
CA ASN A 237 9.82 -19.08 8.67
C ASN A 237 8.49 -19.60 9.24
N ALA A 238 7.54 -18.73 9.58
CA ALA A 238 6.25 -19.16 10.14
C ALA A 238 5.42 -19.96 9.11
N THR A 239 5.60 -19.67 7.82
CA THR A 239 5.02 -20.40 6.69
C THR A 239 5.99 -20.39 5.51
N ALA A 240 5.65 -21.08 4.41
CA ALA A 240 6.40 -21.03 3.15
C ALA A 240 6.39 -19.66 2.46
N PHE A 241 5.70 -18.65 2.98
CA PHE A 241 5.71 -17.27 2.46
C PHE A 241 6.65 -16.41 3.32
N PRO A 242 7.88 -16.12 2.84
CA PRO A 242 8.94 -15.54 3.67
C PRO A 242 8.95 -14.02 3.69
N HIS A 243 8.22 -13.35 2.79
CA HIS A 243 8.30 -11.90 2.64
C HIS A 243 7.56 -11.18 3.78
N ARG A 244 8.27 -10.93 4.88
CA ARG A 244 7.74 -10.34 6.12
C ARG A 244 8.40 -8.99 6.39
N ARG A 245 8.91 -8.83 7.62
CA ARG A 245 9.51 -7.61 8.14
C ARG A 245 10.60 -7.07 7.23
N GLY A 246 10.60 -5.76 7.05
CA GLY A 246 11.62 -5.04 6.29
C GLY A 246 11.21 -4.75 4.84
N ASN A 247 10.17 -5.40 4.32
CA ASN A 247 9.56 -5.01 3.06
C ASN A 247 8.68 -3.76 3.24
N LEU A 248 8.91 -2.75 2.41
CA LEU A 248 8.08 -1.53 2.34
C LEU A 248 6.83 -1.79 1.51
N PHE A 249 6.99 -2.43 0.34
CA PHE A 249 5.88 -2.81 -0.53
C PHE A 249 6.29 -3.90 -1.51
N LYS A 250 5.29 -4.60 -2.05
CA LYS A 250 5.40 -5.54 -3.16
C LYS A 250 4.93 -4.88 -4.46
N ILE A 251 5.67 -5.07 -5.53
CA ILE A 251 5.32 -4.65 -6.88
C ILE A 251 4.75 -5.84 -7.67
N LEU A 252 3.63 -5.62 -8.35
CA LEU A 252 3.21 -6.40 -9.51
C LEU A 252 3.45 -5.56 -10.76
N TYR A 253 4.12 -6.12 -11.76
CA TYR A 253 4.19 -5.59 -13.12
C TYR A 253 3.21 -6.38 -13.97
N PHE A 254 2.39 -5.72 -14.78
CA PHE A 254 1.40 -6.39 -15.60
C PHE A 254 1.27 -5.70 -16.96
N ALA A 255 1.55 -6.44 -18.03
CA ALA A 255 1.40 -5.98 -19.41
C ALA A 255 0.45 -6.91 -20.16
N THR A 256 -0.36 -6.32 -21.05
CA THR A 256 -1.37 -7.01 -21.85
C THR A 256 -1.32 -6.59 -23.31
N TRP A 257 -1.72 -7.49 -24.20
CA TRP A 257 -1.85 -7.18 -25.63
C TRP A 257 -2.84 -8.13 -26.31
N CYS A 258 -3.49 -7.65 -27.38
CA CYS A 258 -4.52 -8.43 -28.08
C CYS A 258 -4.00 -9.19 -29.31
N LYS A 259 -2.89 -8.75 -29.91
CA LYS A 259 -2.39 -9.30 -31.19
C LYS A 259 -1.16 -10.16 -30.99
N ARG A 260 -1.21 -11.43 -31.45
CA ARG A 260 -0.12 -12.40 -31.29
C ARG A 260 1.25 -11.89 -31.76
N HIS A 261 1.32 -11.19 -32.89
CA HIS A 261 2.59 -10.67 -33.42
C HIS A 261 3.26 -9.60 -32.54
N ALA A 262 2.54 -9.03 -31.56
CA ALA A 262 3.10 -8.06 -30.62
C ALA A 262 3.78 -8.74 -29.41
N THR A 263 3.76 -10.07 -29.31
CA THR A 263 4.25 -10.82 -28.15
C THR A 263 5.74 -10.57 -27.89
N ASP A 264 6.59 -10.76 -28.88
CA ASP A 264 8.05 -10.63 -28.70
C ASP A 264 8.46 -9.22 -28.29
N ALA A 265 7.80 -8.20 -28.85
CA ALA A 265 8.01 -6.81 -28.48
C ALA A 265 7.61 -6.53 -27.02
N ASN A 266 6.44 -6.99 -26.58
CA ASN A 266 5.98 -6.77 -25.20
C ASN A 266 6.81 -7.56 -24.18
N LEU A 267 7.23 -8.78 -24.51
CA LEU A 267 8.14 -9.56 -23.66
C LEU A 267 9.51 -8.88 -23.53
N SER A 268 10.03 -8.31 -24.62
CA SER A 268 11.29 -7.55 -24.61
C SER A 268 11.18 -6.29 -23.75
N LEU A 269 10.09 -5.54 -23.88
CA LEU A 269 9.82 -4.37 -23.03
C LEU A 269 9.65 -4.75 -21.56
N MET A 270 9.02 -5.88 -21.24
CA MET A 270 8.89 -6.36 -19.86
C MET A 270 10.26 -6.72 -19.25
N LYS A 271 11.14 -7.33 -20.04
CA LYS A 271 12.53 -7.59 -19.61
C LYS A 271 13.27 -6.29 -19.34
N GLU A 272 13.14 -5.30 -20.23
CA GLU A 272 13.73 -3.97 -20.05
C GLU A 272 13.21 -3.28 -18.77
N LEU A 273 11.88 -3.26 -18.56
CA LEU A 273 11.27 -2.67 -17.35
C LEU A 273 11.77 -3.34 -16.07
N TYR A 274 11.90 -4.67 -16.09
CA TYR A 274 12.40 -5.44 -14.96
C TYR A 274 13.89 -5.17 -14.69
N GLN A 275 14.71 -5.01 -15.73
CA GLN A 275 16.12 -4.61 -15.61
C GLN A 275 16.27 -3.18 -15.07
N VAL A 276 15.51 -2.22 -15.60
CA VAL A 276 15.52 -0.83 -15.13
C VAL A 276 15.15 -0.73 -13.64
N THR A 277 14.27 -1.60 -13.15
CA THR A 277 13.87 -1.58 -11.74
C THR A 277 14.85 -2.30 -10.80
N GLU A 278 15.77 -3.12 -11.34
CA GLU A 278 16.70 -3.97 -10.58
C GLU A 278 17.48 -3.24 -9.47
N PRO A 279 18.05 -2.04 -9.69
CA PRO A 279 18.85 -1.36 -8.67
C PRO A 279 18.04 -0.90 -7.45
N TYR A 280 16.71 -0.91 -7.54
CA TYR A 280 15.81 -0.30 -6.56
C TYR A 280 14.99 -1.31 -5.75
N VAL A 281 15.11 -2.61 -6.07
CA VAL A 281 14.38 -3.70 -5.43
C VAL A 281 15.31 -4.57 -4.58
N THR A 282 14.76 -5.58 -3.92
CA THR A 282 15.56 -6.60 -3.22
C THR A 282 16.60 -7.22 -4.13
N SER A 283 17.76 -7.55 -3.56
CA SER A 283 18.84 -8.28 -4.24
C SER A 283 19.43 -9.31 -3.29
N ASN A 284 20.00 -10.37 -3.85
CA ASN A 284 20.62 -11.49 -3.12
C ASN A 284 19.70 -12.18 -2.08
N PRO A 285 18.59 -12.81 -2.51
CA PRO A 285 18.08 -12.89 -3.87
C PRO A 285 17.17 -11.70 -4.24
N ARG A 286 16.88 -11.54 -5.52
CA ARG A 286 15.79 -10.67 -5.98
C ARG A 286 14.46 -11.37 -5.73
N GLU A 287 13.75 -10.93 -4.69
CA GLU A 287 12.57 -11.61 -4.18
C GLU A 287 11.37 -11.51 -5.14
N ALA A 288 10.69 -12.64 -5.39
CA ALA A 288 9.50 -12.74 -6.22
C ALA A 288 8.35 -13.45 -5.48
N TYR A 289 7.10 -13.18 -5.87
CA TYR A 289 5.93 -13.76 -5.24
C TYR A 289 5.41 -14.99 -6.01
N LEU A 290 5.42 -16.16 -5.37
CA LEU A 290 5.04 -17.45 -5.96
C LEU A 290 3.72 -17.46 -6.75
N ASN A 291 2.68 -16.78 -6.24
CA ASN A 291 1.37 -16.76 -6.92
C ASN A 291 1.34 -15.83 -8.13
N TYR A 292 2.37 -15.01 -8.35
CA TYR A 292 2.62 -14.27 -9.59
C TYR A 292 3.69 -15.01 -10.39
N ARG A 293 3.32 -16.22 -10.85
CA ARG A 293 4.25 -17.15 -11.49
C ARG A 293 4.99 -16.49 -12.65
N ASP A 294 6.32 -16.57 -12.60
CA ASP A 294 7.20 -16.06 -13.63
C ASP A 294 8.28 -17.10 -13.96
N ILE A 295 8.15 -17.74 -15.12
CA ILE A 295 9.12 -18.75 -15.57
C ILE A 295 10.51 -18.16 -15.88
N ASP A 296 10.62 -16.84 -16.04
CA ASP A 296 11.92 -16.20 -16.28
C ASP A 296 12.76 -16.13 -14.99
N VAL A 297 12.16 -16.30 -13.81
CA VAL A 297 12.88 -16.42 -12.53
C VAL A 297 13.72 -17.69 -12.53
N GLY A 298 13.15 -18.78 -13.05
CA GLY A 298 13.80 -20.07 -13.18
C GLY A 298 12.81 -21.18 -13.47
N SER A 299 13.31 -22.28 -14.03
CA SER A 299 12.55 -23.52 -14.20
C SER A 299 13.49 -24.70 -14.16
N ASN A 300 12.99 -25.81 -13.64
CA ASN A 300 13.68 -27.08 -13.74
C ASN A 300 13.62 -27.56 -15.19
N ARG A 301 14.78 -27.91 -15.76
CA ARG A 301 14.88 -28.34 -17.17
C ARG A 301 14.57 -29.81 -17.36
N SER A 302 14.55 -30.58 -16.27
CA SER A 302 14.17 -31.99 -16.25
C SER A 302 12.73 -32.15 -15.76
N ASP A 303 12.10 -33.25 -16.14
CA ASP A 303 10.78 -33.65 -15.60
C ASP A 303 10.87 -34.13 -14.13
N GLU A 304 12.07 -34.16 -13.54
CA GLU A 304 12.33 -34.59 -12.17
C GLU A 304 12.47 -33.38 -11.24
N THR A 305 11.97 -33.46 -10.00
CA THR A 305 12.11 -32.35 -9.04
C THR A 305 13.52 -32.31 -8.45
N SER A 306 14.27 -31.23 -8.68
CA SER A 306 15.58 -30.96 -8.10
C SER A 306 15.53 -29.76 -7.15
N VAL A 307 15.76 -30.00 -5.86
CA VAL A 307 15.80 -28.92 -4.84
C VAL A 307 17.04 -28.05 -5.03
N ASP A 308 18.18 -28.64 -5.40
CA ASP A 308 19.43 -27.92 -5.59
C ASP A 308 19.36 -26.92 -6.77
N GLU A 309 18.67 -27.29 -7.86
CA GLU A 309 18.40 -26.35 -8.96
C GLU A 309 17.41 -25.26 -8.55
N ALA A 310 16.38 -25.60 -7.76
CA ALA A 310 15.39 -24.64 -7.31
C ALA A 310 15.97 -23.57 -6.36
N GLN A 311 16.96 -23.94 -5.53
CA GLN A 311 17.65 -23.01 -4.62
C GLN A 311 18.29 -21.81 -5.34
N ILE A 312 18.63 -21.94 -6.63
CA ILE A 312 19.22 -20.84 -7.42
C ILE A 312 18.23 -19.68 -7.56
N TYR A 313 16.93 -19.96 -7.52
CA TYR A 313 15.88 -18.99 -7.82
C TYR A 313 14.95 -18.68 -6.62
N GLY A 314 15.21 -19.30 -5.46
CA GLY A 314 14.45 -19.12 -4.22
C GLY A 314 13.95 -20.43 -3.63
#